data_AF-A0A540WI95-F1
#
_entry.id   AF-A0A540WI95-F1
#
_cell.length_a   1.000
_cell.length_b   1.000
_cell.length_c   1.000
_cell.angle_alpha   90.00
_cell.angle_beta   90.00
_cell.angle_gamma   90.00
#
_symmetry.space_group_name_H-M   'P 1'
#
loop_
_entity.id
_entity.type
_entity.pdbx_description
1 polymer ?
#
loop_
_entity_poly.entity_id
_entity_poly.type
_entity_poly.pdbx_seq_one_letter_code
_entity_poly.pdbx_strand_id
1 'polypeptide(L)'
;MTSLPTPRLDDRSFSQLVEQARSRILALCPEWTDLTPHDPGMVLVEVFSHLTETMLYRLNRLPEKAYVEFLRLLGVRLQPPAAASVRLRFSLSRASERPTEIPRNTPVTLSRAGAGVEPVVFHTADAVTIAPGDTQVEVLAYHCDPVDGELVGVGTGLPGLTVQAKRPPIVAPTGDSLDLVVGVEAGPGELDARAPARRHDGRTYRIWREVENFAALDSNEPAYVADRMTGTITFASSVRLANETGALDEPRTLAAVPGV
;
A
#
# COMPACT_ATOMS: atom_id res chain seq x y z
N MET A 1 2.95 11.63 -25.30
CA MET A 1 3.13 10.18 -25.12
C MET A 1 1.93 9.49 -25.72
N THR A 2 2.08 8.89 -26.90
CA THR A 2 0.99 8.20 -27.59
C THR A 2 0.87 6.81 -26.98
N SER A 3 -0.13 6.56 -26.14
CA SER A 3 -0.40 5.21 -25.64
C SER A 3 -0.87 4.32 -26.79
N LEU A 4 -0.40 3.08 -26.84
CA LEU A 4 -0.94 2.08 -27.75
C LEU A 4 -2.37 1.77 -27.30
N PRO A 5 -3.39 1.92 -28.16
CA PRO A 5 -4.76 1.62 -27.79
C PRO A 5 -4.89 0.13 -27.46
N THR A 6 -5.63 -0.19 -26.39
CA THR A 6 -5.91 -1.58 -26.02
C THR A 6 -6.66 -2.26 -27.16
N PRO A 7 -6.12 -3.35 -27.76
CA PRO A 7 -6.77 -4.00 -28.88
C PRO A 7 -8.05 -4.70 -28.39
N ARG A 8 -9.13 -4.57 -29.17
CA ARG A 8 -10.29 -5.46 -29.05
C ARG A 8 -9.92 -6.75 -29.77
N LEU A 9 -9.90 -7.86 -29.02
CA LEU A 9 -9.52 -9.17 -29.54
C LEU A 9 -10.63 -9.77 -30.42
N ASP A 10 -11.89 -9.48 -30.08
CA ASP A 10 -13.07 -9.90 -30.83
C ASP A 10 -14.23 -8.95 -30.50
N ASP A 11 -14.80 -8.32 -31.51
CA ASP A 11 -15.82 -7.28 -31.38
C ASP A 11 -17.21 -7.70 -31.86
N ARG A 12 -17.42 -9.01 -32.08
CA ARG A 12 -18.71 -9.54 -32.53
C ARG A 12 -19.83 -9.26 -31.53
N SER A 13 -20.91 -8.66 -32.02
CA SER A 13 -22.14 -8.45 -31.26
C SER A 13 -23.02 -9.70 -31.26
N PHE A 14 -24.00 -9.73 -30.34
CA PHE A 14 -25.07 -10.71 -30.32
C PHE A 14 -25.72 -10.90 -31.70
N SER A 15 -26.07 -9.82 -32.39
CA SER A 15 -26.73 -9.88 -33.69
C SER A 15 -25.84 -10.53 -34.74
N GLN A 16 -24.55 -10.18 -34.78
CA GLN A 16 -23.58 -10.78 -35.70
C GLN A 16 -23.37 -12.27 -35.40
N LEU A 17 -23.39 -12.67 -34.13
CA LEU A 17 -23.28 -14.07 -33.72
C LEU A 17 -24.51 -14.88 -34.16
N VAL A 18 -25.72 -14.34 -33.98
CA VAL A 18 -26.97 -14.97 -34.45
C VAL A 18 -26.99 -15.09 -35.97
N GLU A 19 -26.59 -14.04 -36.70
CA GLU A 19 -26.53 -14.06 -38.17
C GLU A 19 -25.50 -15.07 -38.69
N GLN A 20 -24.33 -15.17 -38.05
CA GLN A 20 -23.33 -16.19 -38.37
C GLN A 20 -23.86 -17.60 -38.11
N ALA A 21 -24.57 -17.81 -36.99
CA ALA A 21 -25.18 -19.10 -36.68
C ALA A 21 -26.25 -19.48 -37.70
N ARG A 22 -27.16 -18.57 -38.05
CA ARG A 22 -28.19 -18.79 -39.08
C ARG A 22 -27.58 -19.14 -40.43
N SER A 23 -26.53 -18.43 -40.84
CA SER A 23 -25.81 -18.71 -42.08
C SER A 23 -25.20 -20.11 -42.09
N ARG A 24 -24.68 -20.59 -40.96
CA ARG A 24 -24.16 -21.96 -40.80
C ARG A 24 -25.26 -23.01 -40.80
N ILE A 25 -26.40 -22.76 -40.14
CA ILE A 25 -27.54 -23.68 -40.12
C ILE A 25 -28.06 -23.92 -41.53
N LEU A 26 -28.25 -22.85 -42.33
CA LEU A 26 -28.70 -22.98 -43.72
C LEU A 26 -27.76 -23.81 -44.60
N ALA A 27 -26.45 -23.77 -44.33
CA ALA A 27 -25.45 -24.50 -45.09
C ALA A 27 -25.29 -25.97 -44.65
N LEU A 28 -25.49 -26.26 -43.36
CA LEU A 28 -25.13 -27.55 -42.76
C LEU A 28 -26.33 -28.42 -42.38
N CYS A 29 -27.50 -27.81 -42.16
CA CYS A 29 -28.72 -28.47 -41.69
C CYS A 29 -29.91 -28.06 -42.57
N PRO A 30 -29.92 -28.42 -43.87
CA PRO A 30 -31.00 -28.03 -44.79
C PRO A 30 -32.39 -28.54 -44.38
N GLU A 31 -32.47 -29.57 -43.54
CA GLU A 31 -33.69 -30.08 -42.94
C GLU A 31 -34.31 -29.16 -41.87
N TRP A 32 -33.52 -28.26 -41.29
CA TRP A 32 -34.01 -27.29 -40.30
C TRP A 32 -34.53 -26.04 -41.02
N THR A 33 -35.84 -26.01 -41.25
CA THR A 33 -36.49 -25.00 -42.09
C THR A 33 -37.11 -23.83 -41.31
N ASP A 34 -37.49 -24.04 -40.05
CA ASP A 34 -38.03 -22.98 -39.18
C ASP A 34 -36.91 -22.26 -38.43
N LEU A 35 -36.59 -21.05 -38.87
CA LEU A 35 -35.62 -20.16 -38.23
C LEU A 35 -36.29 -18.91 -37.64
N THR A 36 -37.56 -19.01 -37.26
CA THR A 36 -38.30 -17.94 -36.60
C THR A 36 -37.96 -17.87 -35.11
N PRO A 37 -38.24 -16.75 -34.41
CA PRO A 37 -38.06 -16.66 -32.96
C PRO A 37 -38.91 -17.65 -32.13
N HIS A 38 -39.88 -18.33 -32.75
CA HIS A 38 -40.71 -19.33 -32.08
C HIS A 38 -40.10 -20.73 -32.11
N ASP A 39 -39.09 -20.96 -32.95
CA ASP A 39 -38.38 -22.22 -32.99
C ASP A 39 -37.49 -22.37 -31.73
N PRO A 40 -37.63 -23.45 -30.94
CA PRO A 40 -36.86 -23.64 -29.72
C PRO A 40 -35.36 -23.80 -29.98
N GLY A 41 -34.95 -24.27 -31.16
CA GLY A 41 -33.55 -24.33 -31.56
C GLY A 41 -32.97 -22.92 -31.78
N MET A 42 -33.74 -22.01 -32.37
CA MET A 42 -33.34 -20.61 -32.51
C MET A 42 -33.26 -19.89 -31.16
N VAL A 43 -34.14 -20.21 -30.20
CA VAL A 43 -34.00 -19.72 -28.82
C VAL A 43 -32.66 -20.16 -28.22
N LEU A 44 -32.22 -21.41 -28.43
CA LEU A 44 -30.90 -21.86 -27.99
C LEU A 44 -29.78 -21.09 -28.69
N VAL A 45 -29.87 -20.86 -30.00
CA VAL A 45 -28.90 -20.05 -30.75
C VAL A 45 -28.77 -18.65 -30.17
N GLU A 46 -29.88 -18.01 -29.83
CA GLU A 46 -29.88 -16.70 -29.18
C GLU A 46 -29.23 -16.76 -27.79
N VAL A 47 -29.60 -17.73 -26.95
CA VAL A 47 -28.99 -17.92 -25.62
C VAL A 47 -27.47 -18.11 -25.73
N PHE A 48 -26.99 -18.99 -26.62
CA PHE A 48 -25.56 -19.21 -26.82
C PHE A 48 -24.85 -18.00 -27.42
N SER A 49 -25.52 -17.22 -28.27
CA SER A 49 -24.99 -15.96 -28.79
C SER A 49 -24.80 -14.93 -27.68
N HIS A 50 -25.77 -14.83 -26.76
CA HIS A 50 -25.68 -13.94 -25.61
C HIS A 50 -24.57 -14.36 -24.62
N LEU A 51 -24.46 -15.66 -24.32
CA LEU A 51 -23.36 -16.20 -23.51
C LEU A 51 -22.01 -15.93 -24.16
N THR A 52 -21.92 -16.09 -25.48
CA THR A 52 -20.70 -15.82 -26.25
C THR A 52 -20.33 -14.35 -26.21
N GLU A 53 -21.25 -13.43 -26.47
CA GLU A 53 -21.01 -11.98 -26.37
C GLU A 53 -20.51 -11.60 -24.97
N THR A 54 -21.08 -12.19 -23.92
CA THR A 54 -20.60 -12.00 -22.54
C THR A 54 -19.16 -12.50 -22.34
N MET A 55 -18.80 -13.63 -22.95
CA MET A 55 -17.43 -14.15 -22.94
C MET A 55 -16.47 -13.24 -23.72
N LEU A 56 -16.88 -12.74 -24.90
CA LEU A 56 -16.09 -11.80 -25.71
C LEU A 56 -15.84 -10.49 -24.95
N TYR A 57 -16.85 -9.97 -24.26
CA TYR A 57 -16.68 -8.82 -23.37
C TYR A 57 -15.60 -9.05 -22.31
N ARG A 58 -15.57 -10.23 -21.66
CA ARG A 58 -14.53 -10.57 -20.67
C ARG A 58 -13.17 -10.75 -21.31
N LEU A 59 -13.10 -11.38 -22.49
CA LEU A 59 -11.87 -11.58 -23.25
C LEU A 59 -11.22 -10.22 -23.60
N ASN A 60 -12.02 -9.24 -24.01
CA ASN A 60 -11.55 -7.90 -24.33
C ASN A 60 -10.99 -7.12 -23.13
N ARG A 61 -11.20 -7.58 -21.89
CA ARG A 61 -10.59 -7.00 -20.68
C ARG A 61 -9.27 -7.65 -20.29
N LEU A 62 -8.91 -8.79 -20.91
CA LEU A 62 -7.65 -9.48 -20.63
C LEU A 62 -6.40 -8.66 -20.96
N PRO A 63 -6.31 -7.94 -22.09
CA PRO A 63 -5.09 -7.22 -22.43
C PRO A 63 -4.70 -6.17 -21.37
N GLU A 64 -5.67 -5.41 -20.87
CA GLU A 64 -5.45 -4.42 -19.81
C GLU A 64 -5.03 -5.08 -18.49
N LYS A 65 -5.71 -6.16 -18.09
CA LYS A 65 -5.33 -6.92 -16.89
C LYS A 65 -3.91 -7.48 -17.02
N ALA A 66 -3.58 -8.10 -18.15
CA ALA A 66 -2.25 -8.67 -18.40
C ALA A 66 -1.18 -7.58 -18.36
N TYR A 67 -1.42 -6.41 -18.94
CA TYR A 67 -0.52 -5.26 -18.88
C TYR A 67 -0.22 -4.85 -17.43
N VAL A 68 -1.25 -4.71 -16.59
CA VAL A 68 -1.06 -4.37 -15.16
C VAL A 68 -0.28 -5.47 -14.43
N GLU A 69 -0.56 -6.74 -14.67
CA GLU A 69 0.19 -7.84 -14.03
C GLU A 69 1.64 -7.89 -14.50
N PHE A 70 1.94 -7.63 -15.77
CA PHE A 70 3.32 -7.52 -16.24
C PHE A 70 4.07 -6.36 -15.57
N LEU A 71 3.42 -5.21 -15.39
CA LEU A 71 4.01 -4.10 -14.63
C LEU A 71 4.32 -4.52 -13.18
N ARG A 72 3.39 -5.21 -12.51
CA ARG A 72 3.61 -5.74 -11.15
C ARG A 72 4.77 -6.73 -11.09
N LEU A 73 4.88 -7.62 -12.07
CA LEU A 73 6.00 -8.58 -12.18
C LEU A 73 7.35 -7.89 -12.41
N LEU A 74 7.36 -6.76 -13.12
CA LEU A 74 8.54 -5.90 -13.26
C LEU A 74 8.85 -5.09 -12.00
N GLY A 75 8.08 -5.25 -10.93
CA GLY A 75 8.25 -4.52 -9.66
C GLY A 75 7.68 -3.11 -9.67
N VAL A 76 6.91 -2.73 -10.70
CA VAL A 76 6.22 -1.43 -10.73
C VAL A 76 5.07 -1.45 -9.73
N ARG A 77 5.13 -0.53 -8.77
CA ARG A 77 4.10 -0.32 -7.76
C ARG A 77 3.49 1.06 -7.91
N LEU A 78 2.24 1.20 -7.48
CA LEU A 78 1.64 2.52 -7.34
C LEU A 78 2.40 3.27 -6.24
N GLN A 79 2.67 4.55 -6.48
CA GLN A 79 3.26 5.40 -5.45
C GLN A 79 2.24 5.61 -4.33
N PRO A 80 2.67 5.56 -3.05
CA PRO A 80 1.81 5.92 -1.94
C PRO A 80 1.32 7.38 -2.03
N PRO A 81 0.19 7.71 -1.40
CA PRO A 81 -0.30 9.09 -1.39
C PRO A 81 0.70 10.00 -0.68
N ALA A 82 1.12 11.09 -1.32
CA ALA A 82 1.98 12.07 -0.68
C ALA A 82 1.14 13.04 0.17
N ALA A 83 1.54 13.25 1.43
CA ALA A 83 0.94 14.29 2.27
C ALA A 83 1.28 15.68 1.70
N ALA A 84 0.29 16.58 1.69
CA ALA A 84 0.58 17.98 1.44
C ALA A 84 1.45 18.54 2.57
N SER A 85 2.49 19.31 2.23
CA SER A 85 3.43 19.86 3.21
C SER A 85 3.47 21.39 3.16
N VAL A 86 3.70 22.01 4.32
CA VAL A 86 3.79 23.47 4.45
C VAL A 86 4.79 23.85 5.55
N ARG A 87 5.55 24.93 5.34
CA ARG A 87 6.35 25.53 6.41
C ARG A 87 5.46 26.46 7.23
N LEU A 88 5.26 26.14 8.50
CA LEU A 88 4.55 26.98 9.45
C LEU A 88 5.54 27.85 10.23
N ARG A 89 5.17 29.10 10.48
CA ARG A 89 5.91 30.01 11.36
C ARG A 89 5.02 30.36 12.54
N PHE A 90 5.47 29.99 13.73
CA PHE A 90 4.84 30.39 14.98
C PHE A 90 5.52 31.66 15.47
N SER A 91 4.74 32.62 15.97
CA SER A 91 5.25 33.89 16.47
C SER A 91 4.60 34.30 17.79
N LEU A 92 5.41 34.74 18.74
CA LEU A 92 4.97 35.39 19.98
C LEU A 92 4.82 36.89 19.75
N SER A 93 3.83 37.51 20.39
CA SER A 93 3.63 38.96 20.33
C SER A 93 4.74 39.75 21.04
N ARG A 94 5.46 39.10 21.97
CA ARG A 94 6.63 39.62 22.67
C ARG A 94 7.57 38.46 23.00
N ALA A 95 8.86 38.76 23.13
CA ALA A 95 9.84 37.77 23.58
C ALA A 95 9.45 37.23 24.97
N SER A 96 9.62 35.94 25.16
CA SER A 96 9.42 35.26 26.44
C SER A 96 10.77 35.06 27.13
N GLU A 97 10.81 35.19 28.44
CA GLU A 97 12.00 34.83 29.25
C GLU A 97 12.14 33.31 29.44
N ARG A 98 11.08 32.55 29.14
CA ARG A 98 11.06 31.08 29.19
C ARG A 98 10.92 30.51 27.78
N PRO A 99 11.52 29.34 27.50
CA PRO A 99 11.31 28.65 26.24
C PRO A 99 9.83 28.32 26.04
N THR A 100 9.32 28.51 24.83
CA THR A 100 7.97 28.11 24.45
C THR A 100 8.06 26.92 23.52
N GLU A 101 7.63 25.76 23.99
CA GLU A 101 7.63 24.52 23.21
C GLU A 101 6.36 24.37 22.37
N ILE A 102 6.54 23.95 21.14
CA ILE A 102 5.49 23.52 20.22
C ILE A 102 5.75 22.04 19.95
N PRO A 103 4.94 21.13 20.53
CA PRO A 103 5.15 19.70 20.37
C PRO A 103 5.02 19.25 18.90
N ARG A 104 5.60 18.10 18.58
CA ARG A 104 5.28 17.34 17.37
C ARG A 104 3.79 17.02 17.35
N ASN A 105 3.22 16.88 16.14
CA ASN A 105 1.81 16.60 15.90
C ASN A 105 0.85 17.70 16.38
N THR A 106 1.33 18.92 16.65
CA THR A 106 0.46 20.06 16.98
C THR A 106 -0.47 20.34 15.80
N PRO A 107 -1.81 20.24 15.97
CA PRO A 107 -2.76 20.47 14.90
C PRO A 107 -2.90 21.97 14.62
N VAL A 108 -2.81 22.34 13.34
CA VAL A 108 -2.96 23.71 12.85
C VAL A 108 -3.96 23.70 11.71
N THR A 109 -4.96 24.57 11.81
CA THR A 109 -5.98 24.74 10.77
C THR A 109 -6.32 26.21 10.57
N LEU A 110 -7.08 26.51 9.53
CA LEU A 110 -7.56 27.85 9.24
C LEU A 110 -8.73 28.19 10.17
N SER A 111 -8.78 29.44 10.62
CA SER A 111 -9.87 29.94 11.49
C SER A 111 -11.24 29.96 10.79
N ARG A 112 -11.28 29.90 9.45
CA ARG A 112 -12.51 29.82 8.67
C ARG A 112 -12.35 28.77 7.56
N ALA A 113 -13.11 27.69 7.66
CA ALA A 113 -13.40 26.82 6.53
C ALA A 113 -14.58 27.40 5.73
N GLY A 114 -14.63 27.14 4.42
CA GLY A 114 -15.80 27.47 3.60
C GLY A 114 -17.04 26.71 4.09
N ALA A 115 -18.24 27.27 3.90
CA ALA A 115 -19.48 26.62 4.35
C ALA A 115 -19.61 25.21 3.73
N GLY A 116 -19.73 24.19 4.58
CA GLY A 116 -19.87 22.79 4.16
C GLY A 116 -18.56 22.05 3.83
N VAL A 117 -17.40 22.66 4.08
CA VAL A 117 -16.09 22.02 3.86
C VAL A 117 -15.46 21.68 5.21
N GLU A 118 -15.01 20.44 5.38
CA GLU A 118 -14.25 20.03 6.56
C GLU A 118 -12.90 20.79 6.62
N PRO A 119 -12.49 21.32 7.79
CA PRO A 119 -11.25 22.07 7.88
C PRO A 119 -10.04 21.20 7.54
N VAL A 120 -9.15 21.71 6.68
CA VAL A 120 -7.85 21.07 6.42
C VAL A 120 -6.97 21.27 7.66
N VAL A 121 -6.52 20.17 8.26
CA VAL A 121 -5.65 20.17 9.45
C VAL A 121 -4.26 19.72 9.06
N PHE A 122 -3.25 20.51 9.43
CA PHE A 122 -1.84 20.15 9.33
C PHE A 122 -1.30 19.81 10.71
N HIS A 123 -0.38 18.85 10.78
CA HIS A 123 0.30 18.46 12.00
C HIS A 123 1.79 18.81 11.89
N THR A 124 2.35 19.43 12.93
CA THR A 124 3.80 19.75 12.97
C THR A 124 4.63 18.46 12.88
N ALA A 125 5.62 18.47 12.00
CA ALA A 125 6.51 17.33 11.75
C ALA A 125 7.46 17.09 12.92
N ASP A 126 7.89 18.14 13.62
CA ASP A 126 8.82 18.04 14.75
C ASP A 126 8.34 18.84 15.94
N ALA A 127 8.90 18.52 17.11
CA ALA A 127 8.85 19.40 18.25
C ALA A 127 9.87 20.54 18.03
N VAL A 128 9.41 21.79 18.16
CA VAL A 128 10.27 22.97 18.03
C VAL A 128 10.09 23.88 19.24
N THR A 129 11.13 24.63 19.56
CA THR A 129 11.13 25.53 20.73
C THR A 129 11.48 26.93 20.28
N ILE A 130 10.65 27.90 20.66
CA ILE A 130 11.04 29.32 20.62
C ILE A 130 11.93 29.56 21.84
N ALA A 131 13.21 29.82 21.62
CA ALA A 131 14.17 30.02 22.69
C ALA A 131 13.86 31.31 23.49
N PRO A 132 14.32 31.42 24.75
CA PRO A 132 14.23 32.68 25.50
C PRO A 132 14.81 33.85 24.72
N GLY A 133 14.08 34.95 24.62
CA GLY A 133 14.48 36.13 23.85
C GLY A 133 14.09 36.10 22.37
N ASP A 134 13.85 34.93 21.79
CA ASP A 134 13.32 34.81 20.43
C ASP A 134 11.80 35.06 20.41
N THR A 135 11.29 35.40 19.23
CA THR A 135 9.87 35.66 19.01
C THR A 135 9.25 34.76 17.97
N GLN A 136 10.03 33.96 17.25
CA GLN A 136 9.52 33.13 16.16
C GLN A 136 10.31 31.85 15.98
N VAL A 137 9.65 30.82 15.47
CA VAL A 137 10.26 29.57 15.03
C VAL A 137 9.50 29.02 13.82
N GLU A 138 10.20 28.31 12.95
CA GLU A 138 9.58 27.62 11.82
C GLU A 138 9.63 26.10 12.02
N VAL A 139 8.60 25.43 11.51
CA VAL A 139 8.52 23.96 11.50
C VAL A 139 7.78 23.50 10.26
N LEU A 140 8.18 22.36 9.71
CA LEU A 140 7.44 21.71 8.63
C LEU A 140 6.15 21.10 9.20
N ALA A 141 5.08 21.07 8.43
CA ALA A 141 3.84 20.42 8.82
C ALA A 141 3.24 19.67 7.64
N TYR A 142 2.54 18.57 7.94
CA TYR A 142 1.95 17.67 6.95
C TYR A 142 0.44 17.55 7.14
N HIS A 143 -0.29 17.45 6.04
CA HIS A 143 -1.70 17.09 6.06
C HIS A 143 -1.84 15.56 6.03
N CYS A 144 -1.92 14.97 7.21
CA CYS A 144 -2.12 13.55 7.45
C CYS A 144 -2.57 13.33 8.89
N ASP A 145 -3.21 12.18 9.15
CA ASP A 145 -3.55 11.78 10.51
C ASP A 145 -2.35 11.13 11.20
N PRO A 146 -1.80 11.71 12.28
CA PRO A 146 -0.68 11.11 12.99
C PRO A 146 -1.11 9.86 13.75
N VAL A 147 -0.27 8.83 13.68
CA VAL A 147 -0.40 7.58 14.43
C VAL A 147 0.82 7.44 15.33
N ASP A 148 0.64 7.59 16.65
CA ASP A 148 1.76 7.44 17.59
C ASP A 148 2.24 5.98 17.68
N GLY A 149 1.29 5.04 17.63
CA GLY A 149 1.56 3.61 17.54
C GLY A 149 0.27 2.81 17.41
N GLU A 150 0.36 1.66 16.75
CA GLU A 150 -0.71 0.67 16.73
C GLU A 150 -0.14 -0.74 16.65
N LEU A 151 -0.72 -1.68 17.39
CA LEU A 151 -0.39 -3.09 17.24
C LEU A 151 -1.01 -3.63 15.95
N VAL A 152 -0.16 -4.02 15.00
CA VAL A 152 -0.55 -4.53 13.67
C VAL A 152 -0.56 -6.06 13.58
N GLY A 153 0.07 -6.76 14.53
CA GLY A 153 0.08 -8.21 14.57
C GLY A 153 0.97 -8.78 15.66
N VAL A 154 0.94 -10.09 15.82
CA VAL A 154 1.81 -10.85 16.73
C VAL A 154 2.49 -11.94 15.93
N GLY A 155 3.82 -12.01 16.01
CA GLY A 155 4.61 -13.01 15.32
C GLY A 155 4.64 -14.33 16.09
N THR A 156 4.51 -15.45 15.38
CA THR A 156 4.71 -16.81 15.92
C THR A 156 6.15 -17.29 15.78
N GLY A 157 7.04 -16.44 15.25
CA GLY A 157 8.42 -16.78 14.88
C GLY A 157 8.58 -17.44 13.51
N LEU A 158 7.51 -17.67 12.77
CA LEU A 158 7.61 -18.20 11.41
C LEU A 158 8.19 -17.16 10.43
N PRO A 159 9.01 -17.58 9.46
CA PRO A 159 9.57 -16.69 8.45
C PRO A 159 8.50 -16.10 7.54
N GLY A 160 8.74 -14.88 7.03
CA GLY A 160 7.86 -14.23 6.06
C GLY A 160 6.57 -13.66 6.66
N LEU A 161 6.57 -13.34 7.96
CA LEU A 161 5.44 -12.68 8.61
C LEU A 161 5.02 -11.44 7.82
N THR A 162 3.73 -11.38 7.51
CA THR A 162 3.10 -10.23 6.90
C THR A 162 1.95 -9.78 7.78
N VAL A 163 1.91 -8.50 8.07
CA VAL A 163 0.87 -7.84 8.88
C VAL A 163 0.28 -6.67 8.11
N GLN A 164 -0.85 -6.16 8.58
CA GLN A 164 -1.53 -5.03 7.95
C GLN A 164 -1.79 -3.93 8.97
N ALA A 165 -1.39 -2.70 8.63
CA ALA A 165 -1.76 -1.50 9.37
C ALA A 165 -3.29 -1.36 9.42
N LYS A 166 -3.82 -0.84 10.52
CA LYS A 166 -5.28 -0.69 10.70
C LYS A 166 -5.84 0.49 9.91
N ARG A 167 -4.98 1.44 9.54
CA ARG A 167 -5.35 2.70 8.87
C ARG A 167 -4.55 2.92 7.58
N PRO A 168 -4.73 2.09 6.54
CA PRO A 168 -4.20 2.40 5.21
C PRO A 168 -5.04 3.50 4.53
N PRO A 169 -4.46 4.27 3.60
CA PRO A 169 -3.05 4.22 3.17
C PRO A 169 -2.12 4.96 4.13
N ILE A 170 -0.84 4.55 4.13
CA ILE A 170 0.26 5.26 4.78
C ILE A 170 0.83 6.26 3.76
N VAL A 171 1.12 7.47 4.21
CA VAL A 171 1.65 8.51 3.33
C VAL A 171 3.03 8.15 2.78
N ALA A 172 3.40 8.72 1.64
CA ALA A 172 4.73 8.58 1.06
C ALA A 172 5.81 9.07 2.04
N PRO A 173 7.05 8.54 1.95
CA PRO A 173 8.13 8.93 2.83
C PRO A 173 8.30 10.45 2.93
N THR A 174 8.08 10.98 4.13
CA THR A 174 8.23 12.42 4.41
C THR A 174 9.69 12.82 4.66
N GLY A 175 10.58 11.85 4.90
CA GLY A 175 11.98 12.08 5.25
C GLY A 175 12.20 12.51 6.70
N ASP A 176 11.12 12.59 7.49
CA ASP A 176 11.16 12.78 8.94
C ASP A 176 11.60 11.47 9.64
N SER A 177 12.35 11.63 10.72
CA SER A 177 12.75 10.58 11.66
C SER A 177 11.63 9.65 12.13
N LEU A 178 10.38 10.14 12.14
CA LEU A 178 9.21 9.44 12.65
C LEU A 178 8.07 9.38 11.62
N ASP A 179 8.43 9.16 10.34
CA ASP A 179 7.50 8.95 9.23
C ASP A 179 6.73 7.62 9.34
N LEU A 180 7.36 6.51 8.94
CA LEU A 180 6.90 5.15 9.19
C LEU A 180 7.95 4.43 10.02
N VAL A 181 7.61 4.08 11.25
CA VAL A 181 8.50 3.36 12.16
C VAL A 181 7.82 2.05 12.53
N VAL A 182 8.39 0.94 12.09
CA VAL A 182 7.94 -0.40 12.45
C VAL A 182 8.90 -0.97 13.49
N GLY A 183 8.34 -1.37 14.62
CA GLY A 183 9.08 -1.98 15.71
C GLY A 183 8.54 -3.35 16.09
N VAL A 184 9.44 -4.24 16.49
CA VAL A 184 9.10 -5.55 17.08
C VAL A 184 9.42 -5.49 18.57
N GLU A 185 8.47 -5.91 19.40
CA GLU A 185 8.66 -5.95 20.86
C GLU A 185 9.90 -6.79 21.20
N ALA A 186 10.77 -6.25 22.05
CA ALA A 186 11.99 -6.91 22.50
C ALA A 186 11.93 -7.15 24.01
N GLY A 187 12.28 -8.37 24.41
CA GLY A 187 12.35 -8.80 25.80
C GLY A 187 13.55 -8.19 26.57
N PRO A 188 13.58 -8.34 27.90
CA PRO A 188 14.71 -7.90 28.72
C PRO A 188 16.02 -8.57 28.28
N GLY A 189 17.02 -7.76 27.89
CA GLY A 189 18.33 -8.26 27.48
C GLY A 189 18.47 -8.67 26.00
N GLU A 190 17.41 -8.55 25.20
CA GLU A 190 17.47 -8.87 23.76
C GLU A 190 17.99 -7.71 22.90
N LEU A 191 18.08 -6.50 23.45
CA LEU A 191 18.54 -5.29 22.78
C LEU A 191 20.01 -5.03 23.07
N ASP A 192 20.83 -5.04 22.01
CA ASP A 192 22.19 -4.51 22.08
C ASP A 192 22.15 -2.99 22.33
N ALA A 193 23.15 -2.45 23.03
CA ALA A 193 23.22 -1.02 23.38
C ALA A 193 23.21 -0.06 22.18
N ARG A 194 23.46 -0.56 20.97
CA ARG A 194 23.47 0.21 19.71
C ARG A 194 22.22 0.00 18.84
N ALA A 195 21.33 -0.94 19.20
CA ALA A 195 20.15 -1.21 18.41
C ALA A 195 19.13 -0.05 18.58
N PRO A 196 18.61 0.53 17.48
CA PRO A 196 17.59 1.56 17.58
C PRO A 196 16.34 0.96 18.23
N ALA A 197 15.84 1.60 19.27
CA ALA A 197 14.68 1.14 20.03
C ALA A 197 13.81 2.30 20.48
N ARG A 198 12.50 2.05 20.60
CA ARG A 198 11.52 3.02 21.07
C ARG A 198 10.64 2.39 22.15
N ARG A 199 10.25 3.19 23.14
CA ARG A 199 9.24 2.79 24.13
C ARG A 199 7.86 3.28 23.69
N HIS A 200 6.87 2.42 23.81
CA HIS A 200 5.46 2.73 23.56
C HIS A 200 4.59 1.83 24.46
N ASP A 201 3.59 2.39 25.12
CA ASP A 201 2.72 1.68 26.08
C ASP A 201 3.48 0.82 27.11
N GLY A 202 4.57 1.35 27.65
CA GLY A 202 5.39 0.70 28.67
C GLY A 202 6.35 -0.39 28.15
N ARG A 203 6.17 -0.86 26.91
CA ARG A 203 7.00 -1.88 26.25
C ARG A 203 8.12 -1.25 25.43
N THR A 204 9.16 -2.02 25.13
CA THR A 204 10.28 -1.59 24.30
C THR A 204 10.26 -2.34 22.98
N TYR A 205 10.37 -1.60 21.88
CA TYR A 205 10.34 -2.13 20.53
C TYR A 205 11.68 -1.87 19.85
N ARG A 206 12.32 -2.91 19.33
CA ARG A 206 13.46 -2.78 18.40
C ARG A 206 12.92 -2.21 17.10
N ILE A 207 13.50 -1.12 16.62
CA ILE A 207 13.12 -0.52 15.34
C ILE A 207 13.80 -1.26 14.20
N TRP A 208 13.01 -1.61 13.19
CA TRP A 208 13.48 -2.28 11.98
C TRP A 208 13.63 -1.25 10.85
N ARG A 209 14.46 -1.57 9.85
CA ARG A 209 14.71 -0.68 8.70
C ARG A 209 13.75 -0.98 7.55
N GLU A 210 13.09 0.04 7.02
CA GLU A 210 12.36 -0.08 5.75
C GLU A 210 13.36 -0.27 4.60
N VAL A 211 13.13 -1.26 3.73
CA VAL A 211 13.89 -1.49 2.51
C VAL A 211 12.96 -1.64 1.32
N GLU A 212 13.46 -1.36 0.12
CA GLU A 212 12.67 -1.53 -1.11
C GLU A 212 12.39 -3.00 -1.42
N ASN A 213 13.36 -3.86 -1.14
CA ASN A 213 13.29 -5.31 -1.30
C ASN A 213 14.36 -5.99 -0.44
N PHE A 214 14.28 -7.31 -0.33
CA PHE A 214 15.18 -8.12 0.50
C PHE A 214 16.45 -8.62 -0.22
N ALA A 215 16.70 -8.25 -1.48
CA ALA A 215 17.76 -8.86 -2.30
C ALA A 215 19.18 -8.47 -1.87
N ALA A 216 19.35 -7.35 -1.16
CA ALA A 216 20.64 -6.80 -0.74
C ALA A 216 20.78 -6.70 0.79
N LEU A 217 20.07 -7.53 1.55
CA LEU A 217 20.18 -7.55 3.01
C LEU A 217 21.33 -8.44 3.47
N ASP A 218 22.15 -7.90 4.36
CA ASP A 218 23.07 -8.70 5.17
C ASP A 218 22.27 -9.65 6.08
N SER A 219 22.81 -10.84 6.34
CA SER A 219 22.10 -12.00 6.91
C SER A 219 21.50 -11.81 8.32
N ASN A 220 21.70 -10.66 8.95
CA ASN A 220 21.28 -10.40 10.32
C ASN A 220 20.69 -8.99 10.55
N GLU A 221 20.44 -8.22 9.51
CA GLU A 221 19.88 -6.87 9.67
C GLU A 221 18.33 -6.90 9.73
N PRO A 222 17.71 -6.43 10.83
CA PRO A 222 16.26 -6.41 10.96
C PRO A 222 15.64 -5.41 9.98
N ALA A 223 14.98 -5.91 8.94
CA ALA A 223 14.39 -5.11 7.88
C ALA A 223 12.99 -5.57 7.47
N TYR A 224 12.20 -4.63 6.98
CA TYR A 224 10.85 -4.86 6.46
C TYR A 224 10.64 -4.14 5.13
N VAL A 225 9.68 -4.61 4.34
CA VAL A 225 9.15 -3.93 3.16
C VAL A 225 7.72 -3.49 3.49
N ALA A 226 7.36 -2.26 3.12
CA ALA A 226 6.01 -1.75 3.29
C ALA A 226 5.35 -1.46 1.93
N ASP A 227 4.18 -2.05 1.70
CA ASP A 227 3.21 -1.55 0.73
C ASP A 227 2.34 -0.51 1.45
N ARG A 228 2.76 0.75 1.35
CA ARG A 228 2.10 1.89 1.99
C ARG A 228 0.69 2.15 1.43
N MET A 229 0.36 1.69 0.22
CA MET A 229 -1.00 1.83 -0.33
C MET A 229 -2.00 0.92 0.40
N THR A 230 -1.63 -0.34 0.63
CA THR A 230 -2.49 -1.32 1.31
C THR A 230 -2.27 -1.37 2.82
N GLY A 231 -1.21 -0.72 3.31
CA GLY A 231 -0.73 -0.81 4.69
C GLY A 231 -0.09 -2.16 5.00
N THR A 232 0.31 -2.94 4.00
CA THR A 232 0.91 -4.27 4.19
C THR A 232 2.38 -4.12 4.57
N ILE A 233 2.79 -4.73 5.67
CA ILE A 233 4.18 -4.75 6.15
C ILE A 233 4.65 -6.20 6.14
N THR A 234 5.68 -6.48 5.35
CA THR A 234 6.31 -7.81 5.27
C THR A 234 7.69 -7.73 5.91
N PHE A 235 7.96 -8.62 6.85
CA PHE A 235 9.27 -8.71 7.50
C PHE A 235 10.19 -9.65 6.73
N ALA A 236 11.47 -9.33 6.68
CA ALA A 236 12.47 -10.24 6.13
C ALA A 236 12.38 -11.59 6.87
N SER A 237 12.30 -12.69 6.12
CA SER A 237 12.51 -14.01 6.70
C SER A 237 13.97 -14.11 7.17
N SER A 238 14.24 -14.97 8.16
CA SER A 238 15.59 -15.48 8.35
C SER A 238 15.98 -16.26 7.10
N VAL A 239 16.60 -15.57 6.14
CA VAL A 239 17.11 -16.19 4.93
C VAL A 239 18.33 -17.00 5.37
N ARG A 240 18.25 -18.32 5.21
CA ARG A 240 19.43 -19.19 5.30
C ARG A 240 20.42 -18.72 4.24
N LEU A 241 21.51 -18.07 4.65
CA LEU A 241 22.67 -17.88 3.80
C LEU A 241 23.73 -18.89 4.24
N ALA A 242 24.25 -19.62 3.25
CA ALA A 242 25.41 -20.45 3.47
C ALA A 242 26.58 -19.56 3.89
N ASN A 243 27.28 -19.94 4.94
CA ASN A 243 28.51 -19.27 5.37
C ASN A 243 29.60 -19.37 4.28
N GLU A 244 30.74 -18.70 4.46
CA GLU A 244 31.86 -18.70 3.49
C GLU A 244 32.39 -20.10 3.14
N THR A 245 32.01 -21.12 3.93
CA THR A 245 32.33 -22.54 3.72
C THR A 245 31.20 -23.37 3.09
N GLY A 246 30.06 -22.76 2.72
CA GLY A 246 28.91 -23.44 2.10
C GLY A 246 27.95 -24.14 3.09
N ALA A 247 28.14 -24.00 4.40
CA ALA A 247 27.29 -24.58 5.44
C ALA A 247 26.20 -23.60 5.89
N LEU A 248 25.01 -24.12 6.20
CA LEU A 248 23.86 -23.32 6.61
C LEU A 248 23.98 -22.93 8.09
N ASP A 249 23.88 -21.65 8.42
CA ASP A 249 23.78 -21.18 9.82
C ASP A 249 22.47 -21.64 10.48
N GLU A 250 22.49 -21.74 11.82
CA GLU A 250 21.28 -22.05 12.59
C GLU A 250 20.21 -20.94 12.42
N PRO A 251 18.96 -21.31 12.14
CA PRO A 251 17.90 -20.33 11.93
C PRO A 251 17.60 -19.59 13.24
N ARG A 252 17.83 -18.27 13.25
CA ARG A 252 17.33 -17.37 14.30
C ARG A 252 16.07 -16.66 13.82
N THR A 253 15.00 -16.80 14.59
CA THR A 253 13.73 -16.11 14.34
C THR A 253 13.84 -14.66 14.80
N LEU A 254 13.85 -13.71 13.85
CA LEU A 254 14.06 -12.28 14.16
C LEU A 254 12.78 -11.57 14.62
N ALA A 255 11.59 -12.02 14.16
CA ALA A 255 10.31 -11.38 14.40
C ALA A 255 9.38 -12.15 15.37
N ALA A 256 9.93 -13.07 16.18
CA ALA A 256 9.17 -13.76 17.21
C ALA A 256 9.07 -12.87 18.46
N VAL A 257 7.87 -12.72 19.02
CA VAL A 257 7.72 -12.26 20.40
C VAL A 257 7.81 -13.51 21.28
N PRO A 258 8.68 -13.55 22.32
CA PRO A 258 8.70 -14.67 23.26
C PRO A 258 7.32 -14.88 23.87
N GLY A 259 6.84 -16.13 23.86
CA GLY A 259 5.54 -16.47 24.47
C GLY A 259 5.52 -16.10 25.95
N VAL A 260 4.40 -15.54 26.39
CA VAL A 260 4.08 -15.24 27.80
C VAL A 260 4.12 -16.51 28.64
#